data_AF-B5XSM3-F1
#
_entry.id   AF-B5XSM3-F1
#
_cell.length_a   1.000
_cell.length_b   1.000
_cell.length_c   1.000
_cell.angle_alpha   90.00
_cell.angle_beta   90.00
_cell.angle_gamma   90.00
#
_symmetry.space_group_name_H-M   'P 1'
#
loop_
_entity.id
_entity.type
_entity.pdbx_description
1 polymer ?
#
loop_
_entity_poly.entity_id
_entity_poly.type
_entity_poly.pdbx_seq_one_letter_code
_entity_poly.pdbx_strand_id
1 'polypeptide(L)'
;MNNRHVYFLTVPRAHSRIHRIAKPTSRHACLFTTSGSVVFLALSHSQIKESKMSRSPIPVFWYENPAHYEEFQKILSDAYVLPFDYHDWRIRTDSMVERYENSGIQAVKVVTSTYDFITWCQAHGRDISTKSCNDYAVSESGLQILRDREFDWGDE
;
A
#
# COMPACT_ATOMS: atom_id res chain seq x y z
N MET A 1 28.62 -2.12 30.88
CA MET A 1 28.10 -0.91 31.58
C MET A 1 28.79 0.29 30.96
N ASN A 2 28.14 0.97 30.01
CA ASN A 2 28.80 1.98 29.18
C ASN A 2 28.59 3.39 29.75
N ASN A 3 29.68 3.98 30.21
CA ASN A 3 29.76 5.32 30.77
C ASN A 3 29.52 6.38 29.68
N ARG A 4 28.57 7.29 29.92
CA ARG A 4 28.37 8.47 29.06
C ARG A 4 29.44 9.50 29.38
N HIS A 5 30.26 9.86 28.39
CA HIS A 5 31.05 11.09 28.42
C HIS A 5 30.55 12.03 27.34
N VAL A 6 29.96 13.15 27.76
CA VAL A 6 29.62 14.29 26.90
C VAL A 6 30.80 15.24 26.98
N TYR A 7 31.46 15.48 25.85
CA TYR A 7 32.52 16.48 25.75
C TYR A 7 31.95 17.76 25.16
N PHE A 8 32.08 18.87 25.90
CA PHE A 8 31.82 20.21 25.37
C PHE A 8 33.15 20.81 24.91
N LEU A 9 33.33 20.99 23.60
CA LEU A 9 34.44 21.75 23.04
C LEU A 9 33.91 23.11 22.59
N THR A 10 34.24 24.15 23.35
CA THR A 10 34.06 25.54 22.92
C THR A 10 35.23 25.93 22.01
N VAL A 11 34.96 26.33 20.77
CA VAL A 11 35.98 26.90 19.88
C VAL A 11 35.64 28.37 19.57
N PRO A 12 36.57 29.32 19.72
CA PRO A 12 36.34 30.71 19.36
C PRO A 12 36.46 30.94 17.85
N ARG A 13 35.50 31.74 17.39
CA ARG A 13 35.29 32.38 16.09
C ARG A 13 36.57 32.92 15.42
N ALA A 14 36.88 32.47 14.20
CA ALA A 14 37.56 33.31 13.19
C ALA A 14 37.48 32.76 11.75
N HIS A 15 37.03 33.65 10.87
CA HIS A 15 37.41 33.87 9.46
C HIS A 15 36.95 32.95 8.31
N SER A 16 36.23 33.63 7.42
CA SER A 16 35.65 33.25 6.13
C SER A 16 36.68 32.84 5.08
N ARG A 17 36.38 31.79 4.29
CA ARG A 17 36.82 31.68 2.89
C ARG A 17 35.89 30.73 2.11
N ILE A 18 35.24 31.26 1.08
CA ILE A 18 34.38 30.51 0.15
C ILE A 18 35.29 29.91 -0.93
N HIS A 19 35.34 28.59 -1.04
CA HIS A 19 35.81 27.90 -2.24
C HIS A 19 34.61 27.30 -3.00
N ARG A 20 34.57 27.60 -4.29
CA ARG A 20 33.56 27.21 -5.28
C ARG A 20 33.59 25.68 -5.49
N ILE A 21 32.50 24.97 -5.16
CA ILE A 21 32.35 23.53 -5.45
C ILE A 21 31.45 23.35 -6.68
N ALA A 22 31.90 22.48 -7.58
CA ALA A 22 31.21 22.08 -8.80
C ALA A 22 29.85 21.40 -8.53
N LYS A 23 28.93 21.57 -9.48
CA LYS A 23 27.53 21.08 -9.59
C LYS A 23 27.07 20.02 -8.54
N PRO A 24 26.03 20.30 -7.74
CA PRO A 24 25.35 19.27 -6.97
C PRO A 24 24.31 18.53 -7.83
N THR A 25 24.47 17.22 -7.94
CA THR A 25 23.38 16.28 -8.18
C THR A 25 22.49 16.23 -6.93
N SER A 26 21.18 16.15 -7.15
CA SER A 26 20.12 16.06 -6.14
C SER A 26 19.72 17.37 -5.44
N ARG A 27 18.41 17.58 -5.45
CA ARG A 27 17.68 18.77 -4.97
C ARG A 27 17.54 18.72 -3.45
N HIS A 28 17.07 19.84 -2.88
CA HIS A 28 16.59 20.02 -1.50
C HIS A 28 17.65 20.49 -0.49
N ALA A 29 18.06 21.75 -0.61
CA ALA A 29 18.47 22.53 0.56
C ALA A 29 18.04 23.99 0.36
N CYS A 30 16.96 24.39 1.04
CA CYS A 30 16.62 25.80 1.23
C CYS A 30 17.22 26.22 2.57
N LEU A 31 18.15 27.18 2.54
CA LEU A 31 18.78 27.77 3.72
C LEU A 31 17.98 29.00 4.15
N PHE A 32 17.28 28.92 5.28
CA PHE A 32 16.80 30.11 5.99
C PHE A 32 17.77 30.42 7.13
N THR A 33 18.35 31.62 7.11
CA THR A 33 19.24 32.11 8.16
C THR A 33 18.47 33.07 9.05
N THR A 34 18.24 32.70 10.31
CA THR A 34 18.11 33.69 11.39
C THR A 34 18.91 33.18 12.57
N SER A 35 19.83 34.02 13.04
CA SER A 35 20.51 33.91 14.32
C SER A 35 21.27 32.58 14.59
N GLY A 36 22.47 32.48 14.04
CA GLY A 36 23.66 32.07 14.82
C GLY A 36 23.74 30.65 15.38
N SER A 37 22.84 29.73 15.03
CA SER A 37 22.93 28.32 15.44
C SER A 37 22.67 27.44 14.22
N VAL A 38 23.74 26.81 13.71
CA VAL A 38 23.59 25.74 12.72
C VAL A 38 23.17 24.50 13.49
N VAL A 39 21.86 24.32 13.65
CA VAL A 39 21.30 23.07 14.12
C VAL A 39 21.42 22.10 12.96
N PHE A 40 22.48 21.29 12.96
CA PHE A 40 22.51 20.08 12.16
C PHE A 40 21.48 19.13 12.75
N LEU A 41 20.27 19.17 12.22
CA LEU A 41 19.38 18.02 12.27
C LEU A 41 20.05 16.93 11.44
N ALA A 42 20.98 16.22 12.06
CA ALA A 42 21.32 14.87 11.65
C ALA A 42 20.03 14.06 11.83
N LEU A 43 19.19 14.08 10.80
CA LEU A 43 18.21 13.04 10.57
C LEU A 43 19.04 11.76 10.57
N SER A 44 19.00 11.05 11.70
CA SER A 44 19.59 9.73 11.79
C SER A 44 19.04 8.92 10.63
N HIS A 45 19.90 8.12 10.00
CA HIS A 45 19.57 7.14 8.96
C HIS A 45 18.56 6.06 9.42
N SER A 46 17.69 6.37 10.39
CA SER A 46 16.74 5.44 11.01
C SER A 46 15.27 5.76 10.69
N GLN A 47 14.96 6.82 9.93
CA GLN A 47 13.57 7.13 9.55
C GLN A 47 13.35 7.44 8.07
N ILE A 48 14.38 7.31 7.24
CA ILE A 48 14.14 6.77 5.90
C ILE A 48 14.04 5.26 6.12
N LYS A 49 12.95 4.85 6.80
CA LYS A 49 12.35 3.55 6.52
C LYS A 49 12.28 3.58 5.01
N GLU A 50 13.14 2.82 4.34
CA GLU A 50 12.98 2.56 2.94
C GLU A 50 11.53 2.12 2.84
N SER A 51 10.67 3.05 2.42
CA SER A 51 9.52 2.71 1.65
C SER A 51 10.11 2.19 0.35
N LYS A 52 10.72 1.00 0.41
CA LYS A 52 10.31 -0.07 -0.45
C LYS A 52 8.81 0.10 -0.45
N MET A 53 8.28 0.74 -1.49
CA MET A 53 6.89 0.57 -1.83
C MET A 53 6.80 -0.94 -2.00
N SER A 54 6.59 -1.67 -0.90
CA SER A 54 6.10 -3.02 -0.94
C SER A 54 4.77 -2.78 -1.61
N ARG A 55 4.77 -2.96 -2.93
CA ARG A 55 3.61 -2.80 -3.79
C ARG A 55 2.57 -3.68 -3.14
N SER A 56 1.66 -3.04 -2.41
CA SER A 56 0.71 -3.78 -1.60
C SER A 56 -0.10 -4.62 -2.57
N PRO A 57 -0.34 -5.91 -2.28
CA PRO A 57 -1.12 -6.73 -3.17
C PRO A 57 -2.46 -6.06 -3.46
N ILE A 58 -2.93 -6.17 -4.70
CA ILE A 58 -4.21 -5.63 -5.10
C ILE A 58 -5.30 -6.70 -4.93
N PRO A 59 -6.28 -6.50 -4.04
CA PRO A 59 -7.42 -7.40 -3.95
C PRO A 59 -8.33 -7.25 -5.17
N VAL A 60 -8.82 -8.38 -5.66
CA VAL A 60 -9.76 -8.44 -6.77
C VAL A 60 -10.90 -9.37 -6.38
N PHE A 61 -12.13 -8.84 -6.35
CA PHE A 61 -13.31 -9.68 -6.19
C PHE A 61 -13.44 -10.60 -7.40
N TRP A 62 -13.56 -11.90 -7.17
CA TRP A 62 -13.38 -12.91 -8.19
C TRP A 62 -14.58 -13.84 -8.29
N TYR A 63 -15.26 -13.80 -9.44
CA TYR A 63 -16.28 -14.77 -9.78
C TYR A 63 -15.61 -16.04 -10.33
N GLU A 64 -15.90 -17.16 -9.67
CA GLU A 64 -15.22 -18.44 -9.92
C GLU A 64 -15.64 -19.09 -11.24
N ASN A 65 -16.93 -19.03 -11.56
CA ASN A 65 -17.55 -19.68 -12.71
C ASN A 65 -18.78 -18.87 -13.19
N PRO A 66 -19.34 -19.19 -14.38
CA PRO A 66 -20.49 -18.46 -14.93
C PRO A 66 -21.71 -18.45 -14.01
N ALA A 67 -22.03 -19.56 -13.35
CA ALA A 67 -23.18 -19.63 -12.44
C ALA A 67 -23.01 -18.69 -11.24
N HIS A 68 -21.80 -18.65 -10.67
CA HIS A 68 -21.46 -17.72 -9.58
C HIS A 68 -21.59 -16.26 -10.03
N TYR A 69 -21.17 -15.93 -11.26
CA TYR A 69 -21.36 -14.59 -11.83
C TYR A 69 -22.84 -14.21 -11.97
N GLU A 70 -23.66 -15.12 -12.50
CA GLU A 70 -25.10 -14.91 -12.65
C GLU A 70 -25.82 -14.73 -11.31
N GLU A 71 -25.41 -15.46 -10.27
CA GLU A 71 -25.95 -15.28 -8.92
C GLU A 71 -25.67 -13.87 -8.39
N PHE A 72 -24.46 -13.36 -8.59
CA PHE A 72 -24.12 -12.00 -8.19
C PHE A 72 -24.88 -10.95 -9.02
N GLN A 73 -25.01 -11.13 -10.33
CA GLN A 73 -25.79 -10.23 -11.17
C GLN A 73 -27.25 -10.09 -10.70
N LYS A 74 -27.84 -11.12 -10.08
CA LYS A 74 -29.22 -11.08 -9.57
C LYS A 74 -29.36 -10.25 -8.29
N ILE A 75 -28.32 -10.14 -7.47
CA ILE A 75 -28.38 -9.48 -6.16
C ILE A 75 -27.80 -8.07 -6.17
N LEU A 76 -26.87 -7.77 -7.09
CA LEU A 76 -26.19 -6.47 -7.15
C LEU A 76 -27.15 -5.40 -7.68
N SER A 77 -27.35 -4.34 -6.90
CA SER A 77 -28.23 -3.23 -7.28
C SER A 77 -27.78 -2.48 -8.53
N ASP A 78 -26.48 -2.53 -8.81
CA ASP A 78 -25.83 -1.87 -9.95
C ASP A 78 -25.28 -2.88 -10.97
N ALA A 79 -25.85 -4.09 -11.05
CA ALA A 79 -25.37 -5.14 -11.95
C ALA A 79 -25.20 -4.70 -13.42
N TYR A 80 -25.91 -3.66 -13.86
CA TYR A 80 -25.77 -3.05 -15.19
C TYR A 80 -24.38 -2.47 -15.49
N VAL A 81 -23.53 -2.24 -14.48
CA VAL A 81 -22.14 -1.79 -14.66
C VAL A 81 -21.20 -2.93 -15.04
N LEU A 82 -21.59 -4.17 -14.74
CA LEU A 82 -20.84 -5.36 -15.08
C LEU A 82 -21.08 -5.73 -16.56
N PRO A 83 -20.10 -6.36 -17.23
CA PRO A 83 -20.35 -6.97 -18.53
C PRO A 83 -21.55 -7.92 -18.49
N PHE A 84 -22.31 -7.98 -19.58
CA PHE A 84 -23.47 -8.87 -19.64
C PHE A 84 -23.05 -10.34 -19.51
N ASP A 85 -21.97 -10.72 -20.19
CA ASP A 85 -21.47 -12.08 -20.25
C ASP A 85 -20.25 -12.31 -19.32
N TYR A 86 -20.19 -13.49 -18.70
CA TYR A 86 -19.09 -13.87 -17.82
C TYR A 86 -17.74 -13.92 -18.56
N HIS A 87 -17.71 -14.38 -19.81
CA HIS A 87 -16.49 -14.44 -20.62
C HIS A 87 -15.91 -13.05 -20.85
N ASP A 88 -16.77 -12.06 -21.14
CA ASP A 88 -16.35 -10.67 -21.31
C ASP A 88 -15.79 -10.08 -20.01
N TRP A 89 -16.45 -10.34 -18.88
CA TRP A 89 -15.93 -9.98 -17.57
C TRP A 89 -14.57 -10.63 -17.32
N ARG A 90 -14.44 -11.91 -17.66
CA ARG A 90 -13.24 -12.69 -17.40
C ARG A 90 -12.04 -12.18 -18.19
N ILE A 91 -12.20 -11.93 -19.50
CA ILE A 91 -11.14 -11.36 -20.35
C ILE A 91 -10.67 -10.02 -19.78
N ARG A 92 -11.59 -9.10 -19.48
CA ARG A 92 -11.25 -7.76 -18.98
C ARG A 92 -10.50 -7.82 -17.64
N THR A 93 -10.96 -8.70 -16.75
CA THR A 93 -10.40 -8.81 -15.40
C THR A 93 -9.05 -9.54 -15.42
N ASP A 94 -8.89 -10.60 -16.23
CA ASP A 94 -7.60 -11.28 -16.42
C ASP A 94 -6.57 -10.30 -17.03
N SER A 95 -6.93 -9.52 -18.06
CA SER A 95 -6.04 -8.48 -18.62
C SER A 95 -5.67 -7.40 -17.60
N MET A 96 -6.56 -7.07 -16.65
CA MET A 96 -6.24 -6.16 -15.56
C MET A 96 -5.23 -6.79 -14.59
N VAL A 97 -5.47 -8.03 -14.17
CA VAL A 97 -4.57 -8.79 -13.28
C VAL A 97 -3.18 -8.92 -13.89
N GLU A 98 -3.09 -9.33 -15.15
CA GLU A 98 -1.83 -9.50 -15.87
C GLU A 98 -1.02 -8.19 -15.91
N ARG A 99 -1.67 -7.04 -16.11
CA ARG A 99 -0.99 -5.73 -16.08
C ARG A 99 -0.39 -5.40 -14.72
N TYR A 100 -1.09 -5.75 -13.63
CA TYR A 100 -0.58 -5.56 -12.28
C TYR A 100 0.58 -6.50 -11.99
N GLU A 101 0.45 -7.77 -12.34
CA GLU A 101 1.48 -8.79 -12.12
C GLU A 101 2.75 -8.49 -12.92
N ASN A 102 2.62 -8.09 -14.20
CA ASN A 102 3.73 -7.64 -15.04
C ASN A 102 4.41 -6.37 -14.50
N SER A 103 3.70 -5.59 -13.68
CA SER A 103 4.25 -4.42 -12.98
C SER A 103 4.84 -4.78 -11.61
N GLY A 104 4.90 -6.06 -11.24
CA GLY A 104 5.39 -6.54 -9.94
C GLY A 104 4.43 -6.24 -8.77
N ILE A 105 3.13 -6.12 -9.04
CA ILE A 105 2.07 -6.02 -8.03
C ILE A 105 1.32 -7.34 -8.03
N GLN A 106 1.33 -8.07 -6.92
CA GLN A 106 0.57 -9.31 -6.79
C GLN A 106 -0.94 -9.02 -6.74
N ALA A 107 -1.74 -9.76 -7.50
CA ALA A 107 -3.19 -9.72 -7.38
C ALA A 107 -3.67 -10.83 -6.42
N VAL A 108 -4.53 -10.47 -5.46
CA VAL A 108 -5.16 -11.42 -4.54
C VAL A 108 -6.61 -11.58 -4.96
N LYS A 109 -6.93 -12.75 -5.52
CA LYS A 109 -8.30 -13.08 -5.97
C LYS A 109 -9.12 -13.53 -4.77
N VAL A 110 -10.19 -12.80 -4.46
CA VAL A 110 -11.09 -13.09 -3.33
C VAL A 110 -12.39 -13.65 -3.88
N VAL A 111 -12.69 -14.90 -3.51
CA VAL A 111 -13.93 -15.59 -3.86
C VAL A 111 -14.78 -15.69 -2.60
N THR A 112 -16.10 -15.50 -2.71
CA THR A 112 -17.04 -15.65 -1.60
C THR A 112 -18.41 -16.09 -2.12
N SER A 113 -19.27 -16.60 -1.24
CA SER A 113 -20.67 -16.89 -1.59
C SER A 113 -21.52 -15.62 -1.57
N THR A 114 -22.65 -15.62 -2.27
CA THR A 114 -23.64 -14.53 -2.18
C THR A 114 -24.16 -14.35 -0.75
N TYR A 115 -24.33 -15.44 0.00
CA TYR A 115 -24.79 -15.41 1.38
C TYR A 115 -23.80 -14.70 2.30
N ASP A 116 -22.51 -15.06 2.24
CA ASP A 116 -21.47 -14.45 3.07
C ASP A 116 -21.27 -12.98 2.71
N PHE A 117 -21.30 -12.66 1.42
CA PHE A 117 -21.23 -11.29 0.93
C PHE A 117 -22.40 -10.43 1.44
N ILE A 118 -23.64 -10.91 1.33
CA ILE A 118 -24.82 -10.19 1.81
C ILE A 118 -24.75 -9.98 3.32
N THR A 119 -24.37 -11.02 4.07
CA THR A 119 -24.20 -10.96 5.52
C THR A 119 -23.15 -9.91 5.90
N TRP A 120 -22.01 -9.88 5.19
CA TRP A 120 -20.98 -8.86 5.40
C TRP A 120 -21.48 -7.45 5.09
N CYS A 121 -22.20 -7.26 3.99
CA CYS A 121 -22.79 -5.96 3.64
C CYS A 121 -23.74 -5.45 4.73
N GLN A 122 -24.61 -6.32 5.24
CA GLN A 122 -25.53 -6.00 6.33
C GLN A 122 -24.79 -5.61 7.62
N ALA A 123 -23.76 -6.37 7.99
CA ALA A 123 -22.97 -6.12 9.19
C ALA A 123 -22.20 -4.78 9.13
N HIS A 124 -21.84 -4.34 7.93
CA HIS A 124 -21.07 -3.10 7.71
C HIS A 124 -21.92 -1.90 7.27
N GLY A 125 -23.26 -2.05 7.22
CA GLY A 125 -24.16 -0.98 6.79
C GLY A 125 -23.93 -0.56 5.33
N ARG A 126 -23.59 -1.51 4.46
CA ARG A 126 -23.28 -1.29 3.04
C ARG A 126 -24.41 -1.79 2.15
N ASP A 127 -24.56 -1.14 1.01
CA ASP A 127 -25.42 -1.58 -0.09
C ASP A 127 -24.85 -2.81 -0.79
N ILE A 128 -25.72 -3.64 -1.36
CA ILE A 128 -25.33 -4.83 -2.15
C ILE A 128 -25.03 -4.35 -3.57
N SER A 129 -23.80 -3.88 -3.80
CA SER A 129 -23.36 -3.30 -5.08
C SER A 129 -21.95 -3.73 -5.46
N THR A 130 -21.58 -3.45 -6.71
CA THR A 130 -20.25 -3.74 -7.28
C THR A 130 -19.16 -2.98 -6.51
N LYS A 131 -19.46 -1.79 -5.98
CA LYS A 131 -18.57 -1.07 -5.06
C LYS A 131 -18.32 -1.89 -3.79
N SER A 132 -19.37 -2.45 -3.19
CA SER A 132 -19.25 -3.28 -1.99
C SER A 132 -18.49 -4.57 -2.25
N CYS A 133 -18.55 -5.15 -3.45
CA CYS A 133 -17.68 -6.28 -3.84
C CYS A 133 -16.19 -5.91 -3.72
N ASN A 134 -15.80 -4.73 -4.20
CA ASN A 134 -14.42 -4.25 -4.07
C ASN A 134 -14.04 -4.01 -2.60
N ASP A 135 -14.92 -3.38 -1.83
CA ASP A 135 -14.71 -3.13 -0.40
C ASP A 135 -14.58 -4.46 0.39
N TYR A 136 -15.37 -5.48 0.03
CA TYR A 136 -15.28 -6.83 0.58
C TYR A 136 -13.92 -7.47 0.27
N ALA A 137 -13.47 -7.40 -0.99
CA ALA A 137 -12.18 -7.96 -1.38
C ALA A 137 -11.01 -7.29 -0.63
N VAL A 138 -11.10 -5.98 -0.36
CA VAL A 138 -10.11 -5.26 0.47
C VAL A 138 -10.13 -5.76 1.91
N SER A 139 -11.31 -5.94 2.50
CA SER A 139 -11.45 -6.49 3.85
C SER A 139 -10.85 -7.89 3.97
N GLU A 140 -11.24 -8.80 3.09
CA GLU A 140 -10.82 -10.21 3.16
C GLU A 140 -9.35 -10.41 2.80
N SER A 141 -8.81 -9.68 1.83
CA SER A 141 -7.38 -9.75 1.50
C SER A 141 -6.49 -9.27 2.65
N GLY A 142 -6.93 -8.27 3.41
CA GLY A 142 -6.26 -7.84 4.63
C GLY A 142 -6.13 -8.99 5.64
N LEU A 143 -7.19 -9.78 5.79
CA LEU A 143 -7.18 -10.98 6.65
C LEU A 143 -6.24 -12.06 6.10
N GLN A 144 -6.26 -12.30 4.78
CA GLN A 144 -5.39 -13.32 4.17
C GLN A 144 -3.91 -12.97 4.31
N ILE A 145 -3.53 -11.72 4.04
CA ILE A 145 -2.15 -11.24 4.19
C ILE A 145 -1.68 -11.35 5.65
N LEU A 146 -2.55 -11.10 6.62
CA LEU A 146 -2.21 -11.27 8.03
C LEU A 146 -2.00 -12.75 8.39
N ARG A 147 -2.86 -13.66 7.91
CA ARG A 147 -2.72 -15.11 8.11
C ARG A 147 -1.42 -15.64 7.51
N ASP A 148 -1.08 -15.23 6.29
CA ASP A 148 0.14 -15.68 5.61
C ASP A 148 1.41 -15.20 6.33
N ARG A 149 1.36 -14.01 6.98
CA ARG A 149 2.48 -13.49 7.79
C ARG A 149 2.59 -14.13 9.18
N GLU A 150 1.48 -14.57 9.75
CA GLU A 150 1.46 -15.26 11.05
C GLU A 150 2.00 -16.70 10.92
N PHE A 151 1.80 -17.34 9.76
CA PHE A 151 2.33 -18.66 9.45
C PHE A 151 3.87 -18.70 9.28
N ASP A 152 4.50 -17.59 8.89
CA ASP A 152 5.95 -17.45 8.65
C ASP A 152 6.80 -17.41 9.96
N TRP A 153 6.18 -17.51 11.14
CA TRP A 153 6.86 -17.54 12.44
C TRP A 153 7.11 -18.96 12.99
N GLY A 154 7.00 -19.98 12.15
CA GLY A 154 7.16 -21.38 12.53
C GLY A 154 8.50 -21.99 12.13
N ASP A 155 9.64 -21.35 12.45
CA ASP A 155 10.96 -22.00 12.38
C ASP A 155 11.90 -21.45 13.48
N GLU A 156 11.94 -22.12 14.63
CA GLU A 156 13.18 -22.66 15.25
C GLU A 156 12.85 -23.68 16.35
#